data_AF-A0A519LJX8-F1
#
_entry.id   AF-A0A519LJX8-F1
#
_cell.length_a   1.000
_cell.length_b   1.000
_cell.length_c   1.000
_cell.angle_alpha   90.00
_cell.angle_beta   90.00
_cell.angle_gamma   90.00
#
_symmetry.space_group_name_H-M   'P 1'
#
loop_
_entity.id
_entity.type
_entity.pdbx_description
1 polymer ?
#
loop_
_entity_poly.entity_id
_entity_poly.type
_entity_poly.pdbx_seq_one_letter_code
_entity_poly.pdbx_strand_id
1 'polypeptide(L)' 'LWGGSDRVFDPSGLQRLQTLLPQARAETLPGIGHLPMMEAPADTAQRYARFLESLAETAQSAQTAQTTQSAQTAAGFMK' A
#
# COMPACT_ATOMS: atom_id res chain seq x y z
N LEU A 1 -0.50 -1.94 8.60
CA LEU A 1 -1.60 -2.18 9.57
C LEU A 1 -0.97 -2.17 10.96
N TRP A 2 -1.50 -1.39 11.88
CA TRP A 2 -0.95 -1.22 13.23
C TRP A 2 -2.07 -1.28 14.26
N GLY A 3 -1.88 -1.98 15.38
CA GLY A 3 -2.89 -2.03 16.44
C GLY A 3 -2.99 -0.71 17.21
N GLY A 4 -4.16 -0.11 17.28
CA GLY A 4 -4.38 1.12 18.05
C GLY A 4 -4.21 0.94 19.56
N SER A 5 -4.26 -0.30 20.04
CA SER A 5 -4.05 -0.69 21.44
C SER A 5 -2.73 -1.46 21.63
N ASP A 6 -1.81 -1.41 20.67
CA ASP A 6 -0.50 -2.06 20.78
C ASP A 6 0.27 -1.52 22.01
N ARG A 7 0.82 -2.43 22.81
CA ARG A 7 1.61 -2.14 24.01
C ARG A 7 3.07 -2.57 23.90
N VAL A 8 3.43 -3.22 22.80
CA VAL A 8 4.80 -3.63 22.48
C VAL A 8 5.48 -2.54 21.66
N PHE A 9 4.78 -2.02 20.64
CA PHE A 9 5.25 -0.88 19.86
C PHE A 9 4.32 0.32 20.01
N ASP A 10 4.90 1.47 20.36
CA ASP A 10 4.16 2.71 20.54
C ASP A 10 3.57 3.20 19.20
N PRO A 11 2.31 3.67 19.17
CA PRO A 11 1.66 4.16 17.94
C PRO A 11 2.42 5.29 17.23
N SER A 12 3.26 6.07 17.92
CA SER A 12 4.12 7.09 17.29
C SER A 12 5.13 6.51 16.29
N GLY A 13 5.44 5.22 16.40
CA GLY A 13 6.27 4.49 15.43
C GLY A 13 5.69 4.53 14.02
N LEU A 14 4.36 4.48 13.89
CA LEU A 14 3.68 4.54 12.60
C LEU A 14 3.90 5.88 11.89
N GLN A 15 3.78 6.99 12.63
CA GLN A 15 4.00 8.33 12.10
C GLN A 15 5.47 8.54 11.68
N ARG A 16 6.41 7.99 12.46
CA ARG A 16 7.84 7.99 12.11
C ARG A 16 8.10 7.22 10.82
N LEU A 17 7.49 6.04 10.66
CA LEU A 17 7.59 5.24 9.44
C LEU A 17 7.05 5.99 8.22
N GLN A 18 5.90 6.67 8.33
CA GLN A 18 5.35 7.47 7.23
C GLN A 18 6.26 8.64 6.82
N THR A 19 6.96 9.24 7.80
CA THR A 19 7.93 10.31 7.50
C THR A 19 9.13 9.78 6.69
N LEU A 20 9.61 8.58 7.02
CA LEU A 20 10.78 7.97 6.37
C LEU A 20 10.43 7.21 5.09
N LEU A 21 9.19 6.76 4.95
CA LEU A 21 8.66 6.03 3.80
C LEU A 21 7.38 6.74 3.33
N PRO A 22 7.49 7.86 2.59
CA PRO A 22 6.32 8.66 2.19
C PRO A 22 5.30 7.90 1.33
N GLN A 23 5.74 6.83 0.64
CA GLN A 23 4.89 5.94 -0.14
C GLN A 23 4.20 4.85 0.69
N ALA A 24 4.55 4.71 1.98
CA ALA A 24 3.96 3.70 2.85
C ALA A 24 2.49 4.01 3.10
N ARG A 25 1.64 3.01 2.93
CA ARG A 25 0.24 3.07 3.35
C ARG A 25 0.13 2.49 4.75
N ALA A 26 -0.39 3.30 5.66
CA ALA A 26 -0.51 2.96 7.05
C ALA A 26 -1.97 3.10 7.49
N GLU A 27 -2.47 2.11 8.22
CA GLU A 27 -3.78 2.13 8.84
C GLU A 27 -3.63 1.66 10.28
N THR A 28 -4.19 2.44 11.20
CA THR A 28 -4.35 2.07 12.61
C THR A 28 -5.68 1.34 12.78
N LEU A 29 -5.66 0.23 13.51
CA LEU A 29 -6.81 -0.64 13.76
C LEU A 29 -7.33 -0.41 15.19
N PRO A 30 -8.46 0.29 15.40
CA PRO A 30 -8.97 0.60 16.74
C PRO A 30 -9.25 -0.67 17.54
N GLY A 31 -8.85 -0.69 18.81
CA GLY A 31 -9.10 -1.82 19.71
C GLY A 31 -8.19 -3.04 19.51
N ILE A 32 -7.43 -3.11 18.42
CA ILE A 32 -6.49 -4.21 18.13
C ILE A 32 -5.15 -3.96 18.82
N GLY A 33 -4.62 -5.00 19.46
CA GLY A 33 -3.31 -5.03 20.10
C GLY A 33 -2.17 -5.30 19.12
N HIS A 34 -1.14 -6.00 19.61
CA HIS A 34 0.12 -6.16 18.89
C HIS A 34 0.03 -7.09 17.67
N LEU A 35 -0.93 -8.03 17.65
CA LEU A 35 -0.99 -9.09 16.64
C LEU A 35 -2.31 -9.03 15.86
N PRO A 36 -2.52 -8.04 14.97
CA PRO A 36 -3.74 -7.90 14.19
C PRO A 36 -4.19 -9.17 13.44
N MET A 37 -3.22 -9.91 12.88
CA MET A 37 -3.47 -11.16 12.16
C MET A 37 -4.04 -12.29 13.04
N MET A 38 -3.83 -12.22 14.36
CA MET A 38 -4.35 -13.17 15.33
C MET A 38 -5.64 -12.67 16.00
N GLU A 39 -5.69 -11.38 16.31
CA GLU A 39 -6.81 -10.76 17.04
C GLU A 39 -8.04 -10.48 16.15
N ALA A 40 -7.80 -10.10 14.89
CA ALA A 40 -8.86 -9.89 13.89
C ALA A 40 -8.44 -10.44 12.52
N PRO A 41 -8.36 -11.78 12.35
CA PRO A 41 -7.76 -12.40 11.18
C PRO A 41 -8.46 -12.03 9.87
N ALA A 42 -9.80 -12.09 9.84
CA ALA A 42 -10.57 -11.81 8.64
C ALA A 42 -10.47 -10.34 8.20
N ASP A 43 -10.63 -9.40 9.14
CA ASP A 43 -10.51 -7.95 8.84
C ASP A 43 -9.08 -7.60 8.40
N THR A 44 -8.07 -8.12 9.10
CA THR A 44 -6.67 -7.91 8.74
C THR A 44 -6.35 -8.45 7.35
N ALA A 45 -6.79 -9.68 7.05
CA ALA A 45 -6.59 -10.28 5.73
C ALA A 45 -7.29 -9.49 4.62
N GLN A 46 -8.53 -9.05 4.85
CA GLN A 46 -9.28 -8.26 3.88
C GLN A 46 -8.61 -6.91 3.59
N ARG A 47 -8.13 -6.21 4.62
CA ARG A 47 -7.37 -4.96 4.47
C ARG A 47 -6.09 -5.17 3.68
N TYR A 48 -5.36 -6.24 4.00
CA TYR A 48 -4.12 -6.56 3.30
C TYR A 48 -4.37 -6.95 1.83
N ALA A 49 -5.42 -7.70 1.53
CA ALA A 49 -5.81 -8.03 0.16
C ALA A 49 -6.10 -6.78 -0.66
N ARG A 50 -6.90 -5.83 -0.14
CA ARG A 50 -7.16 -4.54 -0.80
C ARG A 50 -5.89 -3.74 -1.07
N PHE A 51 -4.92 -3.79 -0.15
CA PHE A 51 -3.63 -3.15 -0.37
C PHE A 51 -2.90 -3.77 -1.58
N LEU A 52 -2.83 -5.09 -1.66
CA LEU A 52 -2.18 -5.79 -2.77
C LEU A 52 -2.88 -5.55 -4.11
N GLU A 53 -4.21 -5.56 -4.14
CA GLU A 53 -5.01 -5.24 -5.33
C GLU A 53 -4.66 -3.83 -5.86
N SER A 54 -4.61 -2.84 -4.98
CA SER A 54 -4.28 -1.47 -5.38
C SER A 54 -2.84 -1.32 -5.91
N LEU A 55 -1.91 -2.16 -5.47
CA LEU A 55 -0.54 -2.19 -6.01
C LEU A 55 -0.54 -2.80 -7.42
N ALA A 56 -1.32 -3.86 -7.65
CA ALA A 56 -1.46 -4.46 -8.97
C ALA A 56 -2.08 -3.49 -9.98
N GLU A 57 -3.12 -2.75 -9.58
CA GLU A 57 -3.74 -1.70 -10.40
C GLU A 57 -2.77 -0.57 -10.75
N THR A 58 -1.97 -0.13 -9.76
CA THR A 58 -0.95 0.91 -9.96
C THR A 58 0.11 0.43 -10.96
N ALA A 59 0.58 -0.81 -10.83
CA ALA A 59 1.58 -1.40 -11.73
C ALA A 59 1.05 -1.53 -13.17
N GLN A 60 -0.20 -2.01 -13.34
CA GLN A 60 -0.84 -2.12 -14.64
C GLN A 60 -0.99 -0.77 -15.33
N SER A 61 -1.44 0.25 -14.59
CA SER A 61 -1.60 1.61 -15.12
C SER A 61 -0.26 2.20 -15.60
N ALA A 62 0.81 1.97 -14.84
CA ALA A 62 2.16 2.40 -15.23
C ALA A 62 2.65 1.68 -16.49
N GLN A 63 2.37 0.38 -16.63
CA GLN A 63 2.72 -0.40 -17.82
C GLN A 63 1.99 0.11 -19.07
N THR A 64 0.67 0.34 -18.97
CA THR A 64 -0.14 0.84 -20.10
C THR A 64 0.34 2.21 -20.58
N ALA A 65 0.63 3.13 -19.65
CA ALA A 65 1.15 4.45 -19.99
C ALA A 65 2.49 4.38 -20.75
N GLN A 66 3.40 3.49 -20.34
CA GLN A 66 4.69 3.30 -21.01
C GLN A 66 4.54 2.70 -22.42
N THR A 67 3.61 1.77 -22.62
CA THR A 67 3.33 1.18 -23.94
C THR A 67 2.74 2.21 -24.90
N THR A 68 1.78 3.03 -24.45
CA THR A 68 1.17 4.08 -25.27
C THR A 68 2.19 5.15 -25.67
N GLN A 69 3.05 5.57 -24.74
CA GLN A 69 4.08 6.57 -25.03
C GLN A 69 5.10 6.04 -26.06
N SER A 70 5.56 4.80 -25.92
CA SER A 70 6.51 4.18 -26.87
C SER A 70 5.93 4.02 -28.28
N ALA A 71 4.65 3.67 -28.40
CA ALA A 71 3.97 3.57 -29.68
C ALA A 71 3.82 4.93 -30.39
N GLN A 72 3.60 6.01 -29.63
CA GLN A 72 3.53 7.37 -30.16
C GLN A 72 4.89 7.90 -30.61
N THR A 73 5.98 7.61 -29.89
CA THR A 73 7.34 7.99 -30.30
C THR A 73 7.77 7.29 -31.58
N ALA A 74 7.44 6.00 -31.74
CA ALA A 74 7.75 5.23 -32.95
C ALA A 74 7.00 5.76 -34.18
N ALA A 75 5.72 6.15 -34.02
CA ALA A 75 4.91 6.73 -35.09
C ALA A 75 5.37 8.16 -35.48
N GLY A 76 6.01 8.90 -34.57
CA GLY A 76 6.56 10.24 -34.83
C GLY A 76 7.88 10.24 -35.61
N PHE A 77 8.64 9.14 -35.62
CA PHE A 77 9.93 9.02 -36.32
C PHE A 77 9.80 8.61 -37.80
N MET A 78 8.61 8.19 -38.23
CA MET A 78 8.32 7.75 -39.62
C MET A 78 7.64 8.85 -40.48
N LYS A 79 7.58 10.10 -40.00
CA LYS A 79 7.21 11.28 -40.77
C LYS A 79 8.44 12.16 -40.97
#